data_AF-A0A953U2X1-F1
#
_entry.id   AF-A0A953U2X1-F1
#
_cell.length_a   1.000
_cell.length_b   1.000
_cell.length_c   1.000
_cell.angle_alpha   90.00
_cell.angle_beta   90.00
_cell.angle_gamma   90.00
#
_symmetry.space_group_name_H-M   'P 1'
#
loop_
_entity.id
_entity.type
_entity.pdbx_description
1 polymer ?
#
loop_
_entity_poly.entity_id
_entity_poly.type
_entity_poly.pdbx_seq_one_letter_code
_entity_poly.pdbx_strand_id
1 'polypeptide(L)'
;MKILLGLAFACGLFAQDTARTSAYAARFDLVATRAAAYQRSADTIEARLNEEGLTLHPETMALRMRVGAALDQARHAIEAGQWKEADRALSSAEALVDRLAKKLGG
;
A
#
# COMPACT_ATOMS: atom_id res chain seq x y z
N MET A 1 3.56 -13.33 46.29
CA MET A 1 3.28 -12.08 45.56
C MET A 1 4.12 -11.98 44.26
N LYS A 2 4.09 -13.01 43.40
CA LYS A 2 4.85 -13.06 42.12
C LYS A 2 3.96 -13.34 40.89
N ILE A 3 2.66 -13.57 41.09
CA ILE A 3 1.73 -13.98 40.03
C ILE A 3 1.03 -12.76 39.39
N LEU A 4 0.98 -11.61 40.07
CA LEU A 4 0.34 -10.39 39.55
C LEU A 4 1.17 -9.63 38.51
N LEU A 5 2.47 -9.90 38.38
CA LEU A 5 3.33 -9.21 37.41
C LEU A 5 3.23 -9.79 35.98
N GLY A 6 2.80 -11.05 35.84
CA GLY A 6 2.67 -11.71 34.53
C GLY A 6 1.41 -11.29 33.75
N LEU A 7 0.32 -10.96 34.45
CA LEU A 7 -0.95 -10.62 33.80
C LEU A 7 -0.93 -9.21 33.17
N ALA A 8 -0.21 -8.27 33.77
CA ALA A 8 -0.06 -6.91 33.24
C ALA A 8 0.78 -6.89 31.94
N PHE A 9 1.76 -7.81 31.80
CA PHE A 9 2.62 -7.88 30.63
C PHE A 9 1.89 -8.43 29.39
N ALA A 10 0.99 -9.40 29.59
CA ALA A 10 0.17 -9.96 28.51
C ALA A 10 -0.83 -8.91 27.96
N CYS A 11 -1.51 -8.15 28.83
CA CYS A 11 -2.44 -7.10 28.38
C CYS A 11 -1.75 -5.99 27.56
N GLY A 12 -0.53 -5.62 27.92
CA GLY A 12 0.23 -4.61 27.17
C GLY A 12 0.59 -5.06 25.75
N LEU A 13 0.91 -6.34 25.55
CA LEU A 13 1.32 -6.86 24.26
C LEU A 13 0.15 -6.90 23.26
N PHE A 14 -1.03 -7.37 23.67
CA PHE A 14 -2.21 -7.41 22.81
C PHE A 14 -2.74 -6.01 22.45
N ALA A 15 -2.69 -5.07 23.40
CA ALA A 15 -3.08 -3.68 23.14
C ALA A 15 -2.10 -2.98 22.16
N GLN A 16 -0.80 -3.28 22.25
CA GLN A 16 0.20 -2.76 21.32
C GLN A 16 0.08 -3.35 19.92
N ASP A 17 -0.21 -4.64 19.80
CA ASP A 17 -0.39 -5.27 18.48
C ASP A 17 -1.63 -4.74 17.78
N THR A 18 -2.76 -4.60 18.49
CA THR A 18 -3.99 -4.03 17.92
C THR A 18 -3.84 -2.57 17.49
N ALA A 19 -3.12 -1.75 18.27
CA ALA A 19 -2.81 -0.37 17.91
C ALA A 19 -1.87 -0.26 16.69
N ARG A 20 -0.94 -1.20 16.53
CA ARG A 20 -0.08 -1.25 15.34
C ARG A 20 -0.87 -1.68 14.11
N THR A 21 -1.65 -2.75 14.20
CA THR A 21 -2.48 -3.22 13.09
C THR A 21 -3.39 -2.11 12.58
N SER A 22 -4.04 -1.35 13.48
CA SER A 22 -4.91 -0.24 13.07
C SER A 22 -4.15 0.90 12.38
N ALA A 23 -2.96 1.26 12.86
CA ALA A 23 -2.12 2.28 12.23
C ALA A 23 -1.64 1.86 10.83
N TYR A 24 -1.19 0.61 10.67
CA TYR A 24 -0.78 0.08 9.37
C TYR A 24 -1.96 -0.05 8.40
N ALA A 25 -3.14 -0.47 8.88
CA ALA A 25 -4.36 -0.51 8.08
C ALA A 25 -4.75 0.88 7.56
N ALA A 26 -4.74 1.90 8.43
CA ALA A 26 -5.06 3.27 8.03
C ALA A 26 -4.05 3.82 6.98
N ARG A 27 -2.75 3.55 7.16
CA ARG A 27 -1.73 3.94 6.17
C ARG A 27 -1.94 3.19 4.86
N PHE A 28 -2.20 1.89 4.92
CA PHE A 28 -2.50 1.08 3.74
C PHE A 28 -3.70 1.65 2.97
N ASP A 29 -4.81 1.94 3.64
CA ASP A 29 -6.02 2.46 3.01
C ASP A 29 -5.79 3.81 2.32
N LEU A 30 -4.98 4.69 2.93
CA LEU A 30 -4.60 5.95 2.31
C LEU A 30 -3.81 5.73 1.01
N VAL A 31 -2.80 4.86 1.03
CA VAL A 31 -1.96 4.58 -0.14
C VAL A 31 -2.77 3.86 -1.22
N ALA A 32 -3.60 2.90 -0.85
CA ALA A 32 -4.48 2.17 -1.76
C ALA A 32 -5.51 3.10 -2.41
N THR A 33 -6.08 4.05 -1.67
CA THR A 33 -7.01 5.06 -2.20
C THR A 33 -6.33 5.94 -3.25
N ARG A 34 -5.11 6.43 -2.94
CA ARG A 34 -4.32 7.22 -3.89
C ARG A 34 -3.98 6.41 -5.13
N ALA A 35 -3.52 5.16 -4.95
CA ALA A 35 -3.22 4.26 -6.05
C ALA A 35 -4.44 4.04 -6.96
N ALA A 36 -5.61 3.77 -6.39
CA ALA A 36 -6.85 3.57 -7.14
C ALA A 36 -7.28 4.81 -7.92
N ALA A 37 -7.05 6.01 -7.40
CA ALA A 37 -7.29 7.25 -8.14
C ALA A 37 -6.39 7.34 -9.39
N TYR A 38 -5.09 7.13 -9.24
CA TYR A 38 -4.16 7.21 -10.37
C TYR A 38 -4.31 6.05 -11.38
N GLN A 39 -4.72 4.86 -10.93
CA GLN A 39 -5.06 3.76 -11.83
C GLN A 39 -6.24 4.15 -12.73
N ARG A 40 -7.31 4.74 -12.16
CA ARG A 40 -8.45 5.23 -12.95
C ARG A 40 -8.05 6.34 -13.93
N SER A 41 -7.15 7.23 -13.52
CA SER A 41 -6.59 8.25 -14.44
C SER A 41 -5.81 7.59 -15.59
N ALA A 42 -5.00 6.58 -15.30
CA ALA A 42 -4.28 5.82 -16.32
C ALA A 42 -5.22 5.07 -17.27
N ASP A 43 -6.30 4.45 -16.74
CA ASP A 43 -7.33 3.79 -17.54
C ASP A 43 -8.01 4.78 -18.49
N THR A 44 -8.30 5.99 -18.02
CA THR A 44 -8.92 7.05 -18.83
C THR A 44 -7.99 7.47 -19.98
N ILE A 45 -6.69 7.64 -19.69
CA ILE A 45 -5.68 7.97 -20.70
C ILE A 45 -5.53 6.83 -21.71
N GLU A 46 -5.46 5.58 -21.24
CA GLU A 46 -5.36 4.39 -22.07
C GLU A 46 -6.58 4.23 -22.99
N ALA A 47 -7.79 4.45 -22.48
CA ALA A 47 -9.01 4.41 -23.29
C ALA A 47 -8.96 5.43 -24.44
N ARG A 48 -8.54 6.67 -24.16
CA ARG A 48 -8.38 7.70 -25.19
C ARG A 48 -7.29 7.36 -26.20
N LEU A 49 -6.14 6.84 -25.75
CA LEU A 49 -5.06 6.42 -26.65
C LEU A 49 -5.55 5.30 -27.58
N ASN A 50 -6.33 4.35 -27.06
CA ASN A 50 -6.88 3.26 -27.86
C ASN A 50 -7.84 3.78 -28.96
N GLU A 51 -8.63 4.84 -28.69
CA GLU A 51 -9.46 5.51 -29.71
C GLU A 51 -8.62 6.08 -30.86
N GLU A 52 -7.38 6.49 -30.57
CA GLU A 52 -6.42 7.04 -31.52
C GLU A 52 -5.51 5.95 -32.14
N GLY A 53 -5.74 4.66 -31.82
CA GLY A 53 -4.90 3.54 -32.27
C GLY A 53 -3.51 3.49 -31.61
N LEU A 54 -3.34 4.21 -30.49
CA LEU A 54 -2.13 4.29 -29.69
C LEU A 54 -2.27 3.45 -28.41
N THR A 55 -1.15 3.24 -27.71
CA THR A 55 -1.13 2.50 -26.44
C THR A 55 -0.39 3.27 -25.36
N LEU A 56 -0.70 2.95 -24.10
CA LEU A 56 0.00 3.53 -22.95
C LEU A 56 1.49 3.16 -23.00
N HIS A 57 2.36 4.10 -22.62
CA HIS A 57 3.80 3.84 -22.61
C HIS A 57 4.14 2.61 -21.71
N PRO A 58 4.98 1.66 -22.17
CA PRO A 58 5.26 0.42 -21.43
C PRO A 58 5.78 0.64 -20.00
N GLU A 59 6.54 1.70 -19.77
CA GLU A 59 7.01 2.07 -18.43
C GLU A 59 5.85 2.42 -17.48
N THR A 60 4.82 3.10 -17.99
CA THR A 60 3.63 3.46 -17.20
C THR A 60 2.84 2.20 -16.86
N MET A 61 2.68 1.27 -17.81
CA MET A 61 2.07 -0.03 -17.54
C MET A 61 2.87 -0.82 -16.49
N ALA A 62 4.20 -0.83 -16.60
CA ALA A 62 5.07 -1.49 -15.62
C ALA A 62 4.94 -0.86 -14.22
N LEU A 63 4.83 0.47 -14.13
CA LEU A 63 4.59 1.16 -12.87
C LEU A 63 3.23 0.76 -12.27
N ARG A 64 2.16 0.70 -13.06
CA ARG A 64 0.84 0.27 -12.60
C ARG A 64 0.88 -1.13 -11.98
N MET A 65 1.55 -2.09 -12.63
CA MET A 65 1.71 -3.45 -12.11
C MET A 65 2.52 -3.48 -10.81
N ARG A 66 3.62 -2.71 -10.75
CA ARG A 66 4.48 -2.65 -9.55
C ARG A 66 3.75 -2.03 -8.36
N VAL A 67 2.90 -1.02 -8.57
CA VAL A 67 2.06 -0.45 -7.51
C VAL A 67 1.14 -1.52 -6.93
N GLY A 68 0.45 -2.30 -7.78
CA GLY A 68 -0.42 -3.40 -7.34
C GLY A 68 0.35 -4.44 -6.52
N ALA A 69 1.48 -4.93 -7.04
CA ALA A 69 2.31 -5.91 -6.34
C ALA A 69 2.83 -5.40 -4.98
N ALA A 70 3.21 -4.12 -4.88
CA ALA A 70 3.67 -3.54 -3.61
C ALA A 70 2.53 -3.41 -2.59
N LEU A 71 1.30 -3.10 -3.04
CA LEU A 71 0.12 -3.09 -2.17
C LEU A 71 -0.25 -4.50 -1.71
N ASP A 72 -0.20 -5.49 -2.58
CA ASP A 72 -0.46 -6.89 -2.20
C ASP A 72 0.57 -7.37 -1.17
N GLN A 73 1.85 -7.07 -1.37
CA GLN A 73 2.90 -7.37 -0.39
C GLN A 73 2.65 -6.66 0.94
N ALA A 74 2.27 -5.38 0.91
CA ALA A 74 1.96 -4.63 2.12
C ALA A 74 0.78 -5.27 2.88
N ARG A 75 -0.29 -5.63 2.19
CA ARG A 75 -1.46 -6.29 2.78
C ARG A 75 -1.07 -7.62 3.45
N HIS A 76 -0.35 -8.47 2.73
CA HIS A 76 0.10 -9.75 3.28
C HIS A 76 1.01 -9.59 4.49
N ALA A 77 1.93 -8.64 4.47
CA ALA A 77 2.82 -8.39 5.60
C ALA A 77 2.06 -7.84 6.83
N ILE A 78 1.03 -7.02 6.62
CA ILE A 78 0.15 -6.53 7.70
C ILE A 78 -0.65 -7.69 8.31
N GLU A 79 -1.26 -8.52 7.47
CA GLU A 79 -2.04 -9.70 7.90
C GLU A 79 -1.17 -10.72 8.65
N ALA A 80 0.09 -10.88 8.24
CA ALA A 80 1.05 -11.78 8.87
C ALA A 80 1.73 -11.20 10.13
N GLY A 81 1.43 -9.95 10.52
CA GLY A 81 2.10 -9.26 11.64
C GLY A 81 3.58 -8.98 11.40
N GLN A 82 4.03 -8.99 10.14
CA GLN A 82 5.41 -8.76 9.74
C GLN A 82 5.68 -7.26 9.61
N TRP A 83 5.64 -6.52 10.72
CA TRP A 83 5.64 -5.05 10.74
C TRP A 83 6.80 -4.40 9.98
N LYS A 84 8.00 -4.99 10.06
CA LYS A 84 9.17 -4.49 9.32
C LYS A 84 9.02 -4.63 7.80
N GLU A 85 8.36 -5.70 7.36
CA GLU A 85 8.09 -5.92 5.95
C GLU A 85 6.91 -5.06 5.48
N ALA A 86 5.87 -4.93 6.29
CA ALA A 86 4.75 -4.03 6.04
C ALA A 86 5.21 -2.58 5.83
N ASP A 87 6.12 -2.08 6.67
CA ASP A 87 6.66 -0.72 6.55
C ASP A 87 7.45 -0.51 5.25
N ARG A 88 8.29 -1.48 4.88
CA ARG A 88 9.05 -1.43 3.61
C ARG A 88 8.13 -1.50 2.41
N ALA A 89 7.14 -2.39 2.43
CA ALA A 89 6.20 -2.57 1.33
C ALA A 89 5.31 -1.33 1.15
N LEU A 90 4.81 -0.74 2.24
CA LEU A 90 4.06 0.52 2.20
C LEU A 90 4.90 1.69 1.69
N SER A 91 6.15 1.83 2.16
CA SER A 91 7.04 2.89 1.69
C SER A 91 7.39 2.73 0.20
N SER A 92 7.54 1.48 -0.26
CA SER A 92 7.71 1.16 -1.68
C SER A 92 6.45 1.51 -2.48
N ALA A 93 5.27 1.14 -2.00
CA ALA A 93 3.99 1.45 -2.63
C ALA A 93 3.78 2.97 -2.74
N GLU A 94 4.05 3.74 -1.68
CA GLU A 94 4.01 5.21 -1.68
C GLU A 94 4.93 5.80 -2.76
N ALA A 95 6.19 5.37 -2.79
CA ALA A 95 7.16 5.86 -3.78
C ALA A 95 6.74 5.51 -5.23
N LEU A 96 6.15 4.34 -5.44
CA LEU A 96 5.65 3.93 -6.75
C LEU A 96 4.41 4.72 -7.17
N VAL A 97 3.48 4.97 -6.24
CA VAL A 97 2.31 5.82 -6.45
C VAL A 97 2.73 7.25 -6.80
N ASP A 98 3.71 7.83 -6.10
CA ASP A 98 4.22 9.17 -6.41
C ASP A 98 4.90 9.23 -7.79
N ARG A 99 5.60 8.16 -8.20
CA ARG A 99 6.18 8.07 -9.56
C ARG A 99 5.09 7.96 -10.62
N LEU A 100 4.04 7.17 -10.37
CA LEU A 100 2.91 7.04 -11.26
C LEU A 100 2.18 8.38 -11.41
N ALA A 101 1.94 9.09 -10.31
CA ALA A 101 1.36 10.43 -10.31
C ALA A 101 2.12 11.38 -11.23
N LYS A 102 3.45 11.48 -11.05
CA LYS A 102 4.32 12.32 -11.87
C LYS A 102 4.27 11.97 -13.36
N LYS A 103 4.16 10.68 -13.71
CA LYS A 103 4.05 10.22 -15.11
C LYS A 103 2.70 10.54 -15.74
N LEU A 104 1.64 10.63 -14.93
CA LEU A 104 0.28 10.93 -15.39
C LEU A 104 -0.04 12.45 -15.35
N GLY A 105 0.90 13.28 -14.90
CA GLY A 105 0.73 14.74 -14.82
C GLY A 105 0.17 15.27 -13.51
N GLY A 106 0.28 14.51 -12.42
CA GLY A 106 -0.07 14.93 -11.06
C GLY A 106 1.11 15.49 -10.26
#